data_AF-A0A6S7JNA0-F1
#
_entry.id   AF-A0A6S7JNA0-F1
#
_cell.length_a   1.000
_cell.length_b   1.000
_cell.length_c   1.000
_cell.angle_alpha   90.00
_cell.angle_beta   90.00
_cell.angle_gamma   90.00
#
_symmetry.space_group_name_H-M   'P 1'
#
loop_
_entity.id
_entity.type
_entity.pdbx_description
1 polymer ?
#
loop_
_entity_poly.entity_id
_entity_poly.type
_entity_poly.pdbx_seq_one_letter_code
_entity_poly.pdbx_strand_id
1 'polypeptide(L)'
;FLWVEHIGIQVGNRTISNYAQLFVDNNINGKRLLVLTIDDLKDLGIQSLGYRLEILDQISKLQSENDLMLHFPPLEKGEEVGDERSQRMVTLTLMFGNHCRIGRTEQV
;
A
#
# COMPACT_ATOMS: atom_id res chain seq x y z
N PHE A 1 6.53 9.46 -4.29
CA PHE A 1 5.74 8.39 -4.94
C PHE A 1 5.93 7.09 -4.17
N LEU A 2 5.50 7.03 -2.90
CA LEU A 2 5.86 5.93 -1.97
C LEU A 2 5.32 4.56 -2.38
N TRP A 3 4.19 4.50 -3.09
CA TRP A 3 3.64 3.25 -3.62
C TRP A 3 4.61 2.53 -4.56
N VAL A 4 5.45 3.30 -5.27
CA VAL A 4 6.43 2.77 -6.22
C VAL A 4 7.58 2.06 -5.49
N GLU A 5 8.05 2.63 -4.38
CA GLU A 5 9.00 1.96 -3.48
C GLU A 5 8.37 0.75 -2.79
N HIS A 6 7.09 0.84 -2.43
CA HIS A 6 6.37 -0.25 -1.76
C HIS A 6 6.23 -1.49 -2.65
N ILE A 7 5.95 -1.31 -3.96
CA ILE A 7 6.03 -2.41 -4.93
C ILE A 7 7.47 -2.97 -4.99
N GLY A 8 8.49 -2.11 -4.99
CA GLY A 8 9.88 -2.57 -5.03
C GLY A 8 10.34 -3.37 -3.81
N ILE A 9 9.85 -3.01 -2.62
CA ILE A 9 10.25 -3.62 -1.34
C ILE A 9 9.49 -4.93 -1.07
N GLN A 10 8.19 -4.99 -1.37
CA GLN A 10 7.34 -6.17 -1.12
C GLN A 10 7.74 -7.40 -1.95
N VAL A 11 8.31 -7.19 -3.14
CA VAL A 11 8.57 -8.29 -4.08
C VAL A 11 9.90 -8.99 -3.76
N GLY A 12 10.81 -8.37 -2.99
CA GLY A 12 12.18 -8.90 -2.83
C GLY A 12 12.96 -9.03 -4.15
N ASN A 13 12.36 -8.57 -5.25
CA ASN A 13 12.82 -8.71 -6.61
C ASN A 13 13.17 -7.32 -7.12
N ARG A 14 14.48 -7.02 -7.13
CA ARG A 14 15.06 -5.77 -7.65
C ARG A 14 14.62 -5.44 -9.07
N THR A 15 14.07 -6.40 -9.81
CA THR A 15 13.63 -6.21 -11.18
C THR A 15 12.35 -5.38 -11.25
N ILE A 16 11.42 -5.54 -10.30
CA ILE A 16 10.17 -4.75 -10.29
C ILE A 16 10.42 -3.32 -9.82
N SER A 17 11.33 -3.13 -8.86
CA SER A 17 11.76 -1.78 -8.47
C SER A 17 12.41 -1.00 -9.60
N ASN A 18 12.89 -1.65 -10.67
CA ASN A 18 13.42 -0.95 -11.84
C ASN A 18 12.32 -0.35 -12.73
N TYR A 19 11.09 -0.90 -12.72
CA TYR A 19 9.96 -0.33 -13.44
C TYR A 19 9.31 0.85 -12.70
N ALA A 20 9.76 1.12 -11.48
CA ALA A 20 9.35 2.26 -10.68
C ALA A 20 9.39 3.59 -11.42
N GLN A 21 10.57 3.88 -11.99
CA GLN A 21 10.82 5.12 -12.69
C GLN A 21 9.97 5.21 -13.97
N LEU A 22 9.76 4.08 -14.64
CA LEU A 22 8.91 3.99 -15.82
C LEU A 22 7.47 4.44 -15.54
N PHE A 23 6.90 4.05 -14.41
CA PHE A 23 5.57 4.51 -14.01
C PHE A 23 5.53 6.02 -13.73
N VAL A 24 6.56 6.56 -13.06
CA VAL A 24 6.67 7.99 -12.79
C VAL A 24 6.79 8.79 -14.09
N ASP A 25 7.67 8.36 -14.99
CA ASP A 25 7.95 9.02 -16.26
C ASP A 25 6.72 9.02 -17.19
N ASN A 26 5.88 7.98 -17.11
CA ASN A 26 4.61 7.88 -17.84
C ASN A 26 3.41 8.47 -17.06
N ASN A 27 3.67 9.23 -16.00
CA ASN A 27 2.64 9.91 -15.19
C ASN A 27 1.56 8.92 -14.66
N ILE A 28 1.95 7.70 -14.35
CA ILE A 28 1.08 6.72 -13.70
C ILE A 28 1.04 7.08 -12.22
N ASN A 29 -0.15 7.41 -11.73
CA ASN A 29 -0.42 7.68 -10.33
C ASN A 29 -1.26 6.53 -9.72
N GLY A 30 -1.53 6.56 -8.41
CA GLY A 30 -2.24 5.47 -7.74
C GLY A 30 -3.60 5.13 -8.36
N LYS A 31 -4.35 6.12 -8.87
CA LYS A 31 -5.64 5.85 -9.54
C LYS A 31 -5.45 5.17 -10.90
N ARG A 32 -4.43 5.59 -11.66
CA ARG A 32 -4.09 5.00 -12.97
C ARG A 32 -3.50 3.60 -12.83
N LEU A 33 -2.73 3.37 -11.77
CA LEU A 33 -2.15 2.07 -11.45
C LEU A 33 -3.23 0.98 -11.33
N LEU A 34 -4.35 1.30 -10.68
CA LEU A 34 -5.46 0.37 -10.45
C LEU A 34 -6.23 -0.04 -11.72
N VAL A 35 -6.07 0.69 -12.81
CA VAL A 35 -6.77 0.42 -14.09
C VAL A 35 -5.82 -0.06 -15.18
N LEU A 36 -4.54 -0.27 -14.87
CA LEU A 36 -3.58 -0.78 -15.85
C LEU A 36 -3.97 -2.19 -16.30
N THR A 37 -3.94 -2.39 -17.61
CA THR A 37 -4.10 -3.69 -18.24
C THR A 37 -2.75 -4.31 -18.59
N ILE A 38 -2.76 -5.59 -18.94
CA ILE A 38 -1.57 -6.30 -19.40
C ILE A 38 -1.02 -5.73 -20.72
N ASP A 39 -1.89 -5.14 -21.53
CA ASP A 39 -1.52 -4.48 -22.78
C ASP A 39 -0.91 -3.11 -22.52
N ASP A 40 -1.45 -2.33 -21.56
CA ASP A 40 -0.83 -1.06 -21.15
C ASP A 40 0.60 -1.29 -20.62
N LEU A 41 0.83 -2.34 -19.83
CA LEU A 41 2.17 -2.69 -19.35
C LEU A 41 3.11 -3.08 -20.51
N LYS A 42 2.58 -3.69 -21.57
CA LYS A 42 3.35 -4.01 -22.78
C LYS A 42 3.73 -2.73 -23.52
N ASP A 43 2.79 -1.79 -23.65
CA ASP A 43 2.99 -0.52 -24.34
C ASP A 43 3.95 0.40 -23.58
N LEU A 44 4.02 0.27 -22.25
CA LEU A 44 5.07 0.89 -21.42
C LEU A 44 6.47 0.28 -21.63
N GLY A 45 6.58 -0.86 -22.34
CA GLY A 45 7.84 -1.51 -22.67
C GLY A 45 8.18 -2.74 -21.82
N ILE A 46 7.26 -3.21 -20.98
CA ILE A 46 7.47 -4.43 -20.16
C ILE A 46 7.12 -5.66 -21.00
N GLN A 47 8.09 -6.15 -21.77
CA GLN A 47 7.85 -7.22 -22.75
C GLN A 47 7.56 -8.60 -22.13
N SER A 48 8.24 -8.91 -21.02
CA SER A 48 8.10 -10.21 -20.35
C SER A 48 6.68 -10.40 -19.82
N LEU A 49 5.98 -11.44 -20.28
CA LEU A 49 4.64 -11.77 -19.81
C LEU A 49 4.63 -12.07 -18.30
N GLY A 50 5.65 -12.77 -17.80
CA GLY A 50 5.78 -13.11 -16.38
C GLY A 50 5.82 -11.86 -15.50
N TYR A 51 6.63 -10.86 -15.86
CA TYR A 51 6.70 -9.61 -15.11
C TYR A 51 5.40 -8.81 -15.17
N ARG A 52 4.71 -8.80 -16.32
CA ARG A 52 3.40 -8.14 -16.40
C ARG A 52 2.36 -8.77 -15.48
N LEU A 53 2.32 -10.10 -15.43
CA LEU A 53 1.42 -10.83 -14.51
C LEU A 53 1.79 -10.58 -13.04
N GLU A 54 3.08 -10.61 -12.72
CA GLU A 54 3.57 -10.33 -11.37
C GLU A 54 3.22 -8.91 -10.92
N ILE A 55 3.39 -7.91 -11.79
CA ILE A 55 3.00 -6.52 -11.51
C ILE A 55 1.49 -6.41 -11.23
N LEU A 56 0.64 -7.04 -12.05
CA LEU A 56 -0.81 -7.00 -11.85
C LEU A 56 -1.22 -7.68 -10.53
N ASP A 57 -0.59 -8.80 -10.16
CA ASP A 57 -0.80 -9.45 -8.87
C ASP A 57 -0.43 -8.52 -7.69
N GLN A 58 0.69 -7.81 -7.79
CA GLN A 58 1.11 -6.86 -6.76
C GLN A 58 0.17 -5.66 -6.64
N ILE A 59 -0.34 -5.14 -7.76
CA ILE A 59 -1.33 -4.06 -7.76
C ILE A 59 -2.61 -4.53 -7.05
N SER A 60 -3.06 -5.76 -7.30
CA SER A 60 -4.23 -6.36 -6.65
C SER A 60 -4.03 -6.53 -5.13
N LYS A 61 -2.84 -6.95 -4.70
CA LYS A 61 -2.47 -7.04 -3.27
C LYS A 61 -2.48 -5.67 -2.61
N LEU A 62 -1.85 -4.67 -3.23
CA LEU A 62 -1.84 -3.29 -2.72
C LEU A 62 -3.25 -2.71 -2.61
N GLN A 63 -4.12 -2.99 -3.57
CA GLN A 63 -5.52 -2.57 -3.51
C GLN A 63 -6.23 -3.20 -2.30
N SER A 64 -6.05 -4.50 -2.08
CA SER A 64 -6.64 -5.22 -0.96
C SER A 64 -6.14 -4.69 0.39
N GLU A 65 -4.84 -4.43 0.52
CA GLU A 65 -4.24 -3.83 1.72
C GLU A 65 -4.79 -2.42 1.97
N ASN A 66 -4.94 -1.60 0.93
CA ASN A 66 -5.50 -0.27 1.05
C ASN A 66 -6.97 -0.31 1.49
N ASP A 67 -7.77 -1.24 0.97
CA ASP A 67 -9.16 -1.41 1.38
C ASP A 67 -9.27 -1.84 2.85
N LEU A 68 -8.38 -2.73 3.32
CA LEU A 68 -8.29 -3.09 4.74
C LEU A 68 -7.95 -1.89 5.63
N MET A 69 -7.09 -0.98 5.17
CA MET A 69 -6.77 0.25 5.93
C MET A 69 -7.94 1.24 5.95
N LEU A 70 -8.74 1.32 4.88
CA LEU A 70 -9.93 2.17 4.83
C LEU A 70 -11.05 1.62 5.71
N HIS A 71 -11.16 0.29 5.79
CA HIS A 71 -12.12 -0.42 6.62
C HIS A 71 -11.46 -0.97 7.89
N PHE A 72 -10.54 -0.20 8.48
CA PHE A 72 -9.87 -0.61 9.69
C PHE A 72 -10.92 -0.86 10.78
N PRO A 73 -11.02 -2.08 11.33
CA PRO A 73 -12.00 -2.38 12.36
C PRO A 73 -11.78 -1.43 13.54
N PRO A 74 -12.86 -0.94 14.20
CA PRO A 74 -12.73 -0.11 15.37
C PRO A 74 -11.77 -0.78 16.35
N LEU A 75 -10.77 -0.04 16.82
CA LEU A 75 -9.86 -0.55 17.84
C LEU A 75 -10.72 -0.96 19.03
N GLU A 76 -10.80 -2.27 19.28
CA GLU A 76 -11.50 -2.78 20.45
C GLU A 76 -10.82 -2.16 21.66
N LYS A 77 -11.59 -1.38 22.42
CA LYS A 77 -11.16 -0.91 23.72
C LYS A 77 -11.06 -2.18 24.55
N GLY A 78 -9.84 -2.68 24.74
CA GLY A 78 -9.60 -3.92 25.47
C GLY A 78 -10.42 -3.91 26.75
N GLU A 79 -11.13 -5.01 27.01
CA GLU A 79 -11.99 -5.15 28.18
C GLU A 79 -11.21 -4.68 29.40
N GLU A 80 -11.83 -3.78 30.19
CA GLU A 80 -11.27 -3.26 31.43
C GLU A 80 -11.31 -4.41 32.47
N VAL A 81 -10.46 -5.42 32.27
CA VAL A 81 -10.23 -6.48 33.24
C VAL A 81 -9.47 -5.84 34.39
N GLY A 82 -10.11 -5.79 35.55
CA GLY A 82 -9.54 -5.26 36.76
C GLY A 82 -8.19 -5.90 37.10
N ASP A 83 -7.28 -5.02 37.51
CA ASP A 83 -6.12 -5.27 38.39
C ASP A 83 -4.92 -6.08 37.85
N GLU A 84 -3.99 -5.36 37.22
CA GLU A 84 -2.56 -5.21 37.57
C GLU A 84 -1.89 -4.55 36.36
N ARG A 85 -1.58 -3.26 36.49
CA ARG A 85 -1.07 -2.40 35.40
C ARG A 85 0.32 -2.84 34.93
N SER A 86 0.40 -3.85 34.09
CA SER A 86 1.50 -3.94 33.12
C SER A 86 1.19 -2.99 31.98
N GLN A 87 1.52 -1.71 32.18
CA GLN A 87 1.49 -0.71 31.10
C GLN A 87 2.52 -1.14 30.05
N ARG A 88 2.07 -1.95 29.07
CA ARG A 88 2.89 -2.29 27.92
C ARG A 88 2.96 -1.06 27.02
N MET A 89 4.09 -0.36 27.09
CA MET A 89 4.42 0.69 26.13
C MET A 89 4.62 0.02 24.76
N VAL A 90 3.72 0.31 23.81
CA VAL A 90 3.84 -0.18 22.44
C VAL A 90 4.27 1.00 21.58
N THR A 91 5.41 0.84 20.90
CA THR A 91 5.89 1.84 19.95
C THR A 91 5.13 1.67 18.64
N LEU A 92 4.25 2.63 18.36
CA LEU A 92 3.54 2.72 17.09
C LEU A 92 4.32 3.63 16.15
N THR A 93 5.06 3.05 15.21
CA THR A 93 5.79 3.83 14.19
C THR A 93 4.84 4.15 13.03
N LEU A 94 4.29 5.37 13.01
CA LEU A 94 3.54 5.87 11.85
C LEU A 94 4.50 6.43 10.81
N MET A 95 4.57 5.78 9.66
CA MET A 95 5.23 6.35 8.49
C MET A 95 4.21 7.17 7.71
N PHE A 96 4.30 8.49 7.80
CA PHE A 96 3.43 9.38 7.03
C PHE A 96 4.04 9.66 5.66
N GLY A 97 3.40 9.15 4.60
CA GLY A 97 3.47 9.76 3.27
C GLY A 97 2.61 11.03 3.19
N ASN A 98 2.52 11.66 2.01
CA ASN A 98 1.73 12.91 1.74
C ASN A 98 0.20 12.79 1.96
N HIS A 99 -0.28 11.93 2.85
CA HIS A 99 -1.67 11.62 3.11
C HIS A 99 -1.86 11.30 4.61
N CYS A 100 -1.57 12.26 5.49
CA CYS A 100 -2.18 12.26 6.83
C CYS A 100 -3.67 12.58 6.69
N ARG A 101 -4.55 11.63 7.04
CA ARG A 101 -5.97 11.91 7.24
C ARG A 101 -6.23 12.07 8.73
N ILE A 102 -6.60 13.28 9.14
CA ILE A 102 -7.02 13.59 10.51
C ILE A 102 -8.29 12.78 10.81
N GLY A 103 -8.23 11.96 11.87
CA GLY A 103 -9.41 11.29 12.40
C GLY A 103 -10.41 12.32 12.92
N ARG A 104 -11.68 12.23 12.53
CA ARG A 104 -12.76 12.96 13.21
C ARG A 104 -13.20 12.15 14.42
N THR A 105 -12.94 12.67 15.61
CA THR A 105 -13.70 12.31 16.80
C THR A 105 -15.04 13.03 16.71
N GLU A 106 -16.14 12.30 16.52
CA GLU A 106 -17.46 12.85 16.80
C GLU A 106 -17.54 13.12 18.30
N GLN A 107 -17.63 14.40 18.68
CA GLN A 107 -17.99 14.79 20.04
C GLN A 107 -19.49 14.55 20.18
N VAL A 108 -19.84 13.56 21.01
CA VAL A 108 -21.18 13.42 21.59
C VAL A 108 -21.26 14.30 22.83
#